data_AF-A0AAW0HCZ3-F1
#
_entry.id   AF-A0AAW0HCZ3-F1
#
_cell.length_a   1.000
_cell.length_b   1.000
_cell.length_c   1.000
_cell.angle_alpha   90.00
_cell.angle_beta   90.00
_cell.angle_gamma   90.00
#
_symmetry.space_group_name_H-M   'P 1'
#
loop_
_entity.id
_entity.type
_entity.pdbx_description
1 polymer ?
#
loop_
_entity_poly.entity_id
_entity_poly.type
_entity_poly.pdbx_seq_one_letter_code
_entity_poly.pdbx_strand_id
1 'polypeptide(L)'
;MYVCVRDSDTLELELQTGRTDPIPIVVKYDVMGMGRMEMELDYAEDATERRRVLEVEKEDTEELRQKYKDYVDKEKAIAKALEDLRANFYCELCDKQYQKHQEFDNHINSYDHAHKQRLKDLKQREFARNVSSRSRKDEKKQEKALRRLHELAEQRKQAEW
;
A
#
# COMPACT_ATOMS: atom_id res chain seq x y z
N MET A 1 61.31 -66.76 50.67
CA MET A 1 62.28 -66.12 49.75
C MET A 1 62.10 -66.82 48.42
N TYR A 2 61.61 -66.21 47.34
CA TYR A 2 61.78 -64.86 46.81
C TYR A 2 60.48 -64.33 46.18
N VAL A 3 60.35 -63.01 46.18
CA VAL A 3 59.34 -62.20 45.49
C VAL A 3 59.90 -61.78 44.12
N CYS A 4 59.04 -61.63 43.10
CA CYS A 4 59.06 -60.69 41.96
C CYS A 4 58.52 -61.35 40.68
N VAL A 5 57.85 -60.71 39.71
CA VAL A 5 57.21 -59.40 39.51
C VAL A 5 56.26 -59.61 38.30
N ARG A 6 55.25 -58.75 38.21
CA ARG A 6 54.30 -58.55 37.09
C ARG A 6 54.93 -58.75 35.70
N ASP A 7 54.11 -59.13 34.72
CA ASP A 7 53.83 -58.21 33.61
C ASP A 7 52.46 -58.53 33.02
N SER A 8 51.64 -57.48 32.96
CA SER A 8 50.24 -57.48 32.58
C SER A 8 50.08 -57.14 31.10
N ASP A 9 50.99 -57.55 30.21
CA ASP A 9 51.08 -56.90 28.89
C ASP A 9 51.00 -57.89 27.71
N THR A 10 49.91 -58.65 27.62
CA THR A 10 49.58 -59.40 26.38
C THR A 10 48.12 -59.25 25.94
N LEU A 11 47.48 -58.11 26.25
CA LEU A 11 46.11 -57.79 25.83
C LEU A 11 45.98 -56.43 25.14
N GLU A 12 47.05 -55.94 24.50
CA GLU A 12 47.02 -54.70 23.70
C GLU A 12 47.72 -54.88 22.34
N LEU A 13 47.22 -55.76 21.47
CA LEU A 13 47.79 -55.85 20.12
C LEU A 13 46.80 -56.28 19.01
N GLU A 14 45.54 -55.85 19.10
CA GLU A 14 44.60 -55.90 17.95
C GLU A 14 43.70 -54.66 17.87
N LEU A 15 44.28 -53.46 17.92
CA LEU A 15 43.52 -52.22 17.65
C LEU A 15 44.23 -51.29 16.65
N GLN A 16 45.00 -51.85 15.71
CA GLN A 16 45.65 -51.04 14.68
C GLN A 16 45.69 -51.69 13.30
N THR A 17 44.53 -52.11 12.80
CA THR A 17 44.28 -52.12 11.35
C THR A 17 42.89 -51.54 11.09
N GLY A 18 42.83 -50.26 10.74
CA GLY A 18 41.59 -49.65 10.23
C GLY A 18 41.18 -50.32 8.92
N ARG A 19 39.87 -50.47 8.67
CA ARG A 19 39.35 -51.02 7.41
C ARG A 19 39.90 -50.21 6.22
N THR A 20 40.74 -50.83 5.41
CA THR A 20 41.40 -50.26 4.22
C THR A 20 40.51 -50.21 2.97
N ASP A 21 39.33 -50.83 2.99
CA ASP A 21 38.41 -50.80 1.85
C ASP A 21 37.26 -49.81 2.07
N PRO A 22 37.03 -48.88 1.11
CA PRO A 22 35.95 -47.92 1.20
C PRO A 22 34.61 -48.67 1.29
N ILE A 23 33.79 -48.28 2.26
CA ILE A 23 32.45 -48.85 2.45
C ILE A 23 31.67 -48.63 1.14
N PRO A 24 31.22 -49.69 0.46
CA PRO A 24 30.42 -49.54 -0.74
C PRO A 24 29.13 -48.82 -0.37
N ILE A 25 28.92 -47.64 -0.97
CA ILE A 25 27.65 -46.92 -0.88
C ILE A 25 26.64 -47.73 -1.68
N VAL A 26 25.91 -48.62 -1.00
CA VAL A 26 24.77 -49.30 -1.59
C VAL A 26 23.68 -48.23 -1.75
N VAL A 27 23.59 -47.63 -2.94
CA VAL A 27 22.50 -46.73 -3.28
C VAL A 27 21.23 -47.57 -3.30
N LYS A 28 20.51 -47.60 -2.18
CA LYS A 28 19.19 -48.19 -2.10
C LYS A 28 18.25 -47.32 -2.93
N TYR A 29 17.83 -47.84 -4.09
CA TYR A 29 16.88 -47.20 -4.99
C TYR A 29 15.47 -47.05 -4.37
N ASP A 30 15.24 -47.61 -3.18
CA ASP A 30 13.95 -47.63 -2.48
C ASP A 30 13.60 -46.32 -1.75
N VAL A 31 14.46 -45.29 -1.80
CA VAL A 31 14.25 -44.01 -1.10
C VAL A 31 13.32 -43.07 -1.88
N MET A 32 13.13 -43.33 -3.17
CA MET A 32 12.08 -42.69 -3.96
C MET A 32 10.91 -43.66 -4.05
N GLY A 33 9.99 -43.59 -3.08
CA GLY A 33 8.75 -44.35 -3.16
C GLY A 33 8.01 -44.06 -4.47
N MET A 34 7.33 -45.04 -5.05
CA MET A 34 6.73 -44.95 -6.40
C MET A 34 5.93 -43.66 -6.63
N GLY A 35 5.18 -43.19 -5.63
CA GLY A 35 4.41 -41.93 -5.74
C GLY A 35 5.23 -40.64 -5.73
N ARG A 36 6.46 -40.66 -5.19
CA ARG A 36 7.39 -39.51 -5.28
C ARG A 36 8.04 -39.44 -6.66
N MET A 37 8.36 -40.60 -7.25
CA MET A 37 8.83 -40.66 -8.64
C MET A 37 7.74 -40.20 -9.60
N GLU A 38 6.50 -40.62 -9.37
CA GLU A 38 5.33 -40.18 -10.15
C GLU A 38 5.14 -38.65 -10.06
N MET A 39 5.16 -38.08 -8.85
CA MET A 39 5.12 -36.62 -8.67
C MET A 39 6.29 -35.89 -9.34
N GLU A 40 7.51 -36.44 -9.28
CA GLU A 40 8.68 -35.85 -9.94
C GLU A 40 8.61 -35.96 -11.48
N LEU A 41 8.01 -37.04 -12.01
CA LEU A 41 7.74 -37.21 -13.44
C LEU A 41 6.65 -36.27 -13.92
N ASP A 42 5.54 -36.13 -13.20
CA ASP A 42 4.47 -35.17 -13.52
C ASP A 42 5.02 -33.73 -13.54
N TYR A 43 5.88 -33.39 -12.57
CA TYR A 43 6.51 -32.07 -12.50
C TYR A 43 7.51 -31.83 -13.65
N ALA A 44 8.23 -32.87 -14.07
CA ALA A 44 9.13 -32.82 -15.22
C ALA A 44 8.37 -32.74 -16.54
N GLU A 45 7.25 -33.46 -16.67
CA GLU A 45 6.36 -33.47 -17.82
C GLU A 45 5.67 -32.11 -17.95
N ASP A 46 5.08 -31.54 -16.89
CA ASP A 46 4.53 -30.17 -16.89
C ASP A 46 5.58 -29.09 -17.26
N ALA A 47 6.83 -29.29 -16.84
CA ALA A 47 7.93 -28.38 -17.15
C ALA A 47 8.44 -28.49 -18.59
N THR A 48 8.21 -29.63 -19.26
CA THR A 48 8.74 -29.94 -20.61
C THR A 48 7.68 -30.04 -21.70
N GLU A 49 6.40 -30.27 -21.34
CA GLU A 49 5.27 -30.46 -22.26
C GLU A 49 5.00 -29.23 -23.13
N ARG A 50 5.22 -28.03 -22.60
CA ARG A 50 4.93 -26.78 -23.32
C ARG A 50 6.11 -25.83 -23.17
N ARG A 51 6.65 -25.37 -24.31
CA ARG A 51 7.57 -24.22 -24.35
C ARG A 51 6.91 -23.11 -23.54
N ARG A 52 7.59 -22.60 -22.50
CA ARG A 52 7.08 -21.45 -21.72
C ARG A 52 6.76 -20.32 -22.69
N VAL A 53 5.48 -20.12 -22.92
CA VAL A 53 4.96 -19.05 -23.76
C VAL A 53 5.40 -17.75 -23.11
N LEU A 54 6.23 -16.98 -23.82
CA LEU A 54 6.66 -15.66 -23.33
C LEU A 54 5.41 -14.80 -23.10
N GLU A 55 5.45 -13.83 -22.18
CA GLU A 55 4.30 -12.94 -21.91
C GLU A 55 3.74 -12.25 -23.16
N VAL A 56 4.54 -12.20 -24.25
CA VAL A 56 4.21 -11.67 -25.57
C VAL A 56 3.41 -12.62 -26.46
N GLU A 57 3.47 -13.94 -26.26
CA GLU A 57 2.73 -14.96 -27.04
C GLU A 57 1.40 -15.40 -26.37
N LYS A 58 1.14 -15.00 -25.11
CA LYS A 58 -0.21 -15.12 -24.53
C LYS A 58 -1.12 -14.14 -25.25
N GLU A 59 -2.01 -14.66 -26.09
CA GLU A 59 -3.01 -13.86 -26.81
C GLU A 59 -3.72 -12.89 -25.84
N ASP A 60 -3.72 -11.61 -26.22
CA ASP A 60 -4.47 -10.50 -25.61
C ASP A 60 -5.99 -10.80 -25.69
N THR A 61 -6.45 -11.79 -24.93
CA THR A 61 -7.87 -12.08 -24.77
C THR A 61 -8.51 -10.93 -24.01
N GLU A 62 -9.65 -10.45 -24.49
CA GLU A 62 -10.36 -9.29 -23.93
C GLU A 62 -10.70 -9.50 -22.44
N GLU A 63 -10.89 -10.76 -22.06
CA GLU A 63 -11.09 -11.23 -20.69
C GLU A 63 -9.86 -11.05 -19.79
N LEU A 64 -8.64 -11.23 -20.29
CA LEU A 64 -7.41 -11.02 -19.51
C LEU A 64 -7.18 -9.53 -19.24
N ARG A 65 -7.51 -8.68 -20.23
CA ARG A 65 -7.52 -7.23 -20.06
C ARG A 65 -8.57 -6.76 -19.05
N GLN A 66 -9.77 -7.36 -19.06
CA GLN A 66 -10.79 -7.08 -18.05
C GLN A 66 -10.33 -7.51 -16.65
N LYS A 67 -9.76 -8.72 -16.51
CA LYS A 67 -9.19 -9.18 -15.23
C LYS A 67 -8.11 -8.24 -14.69
N TYR A 68 -7.21 -7.74 -15.54
CA TYR A 68 -6.19 -6.78 -15.11
C TYR A 68 -6.81 -5.44 -14.69
N LYS A 69 -7.79 -4.93 -15.44
CA LYS A 69 -8.53 -3.71 -15.06
C LYS A 69 -9.23 -3.87 -13.71
N ASP A 70 -9.93 -4.98 -13.50
CA ASP A 70 -10.60 -5.27 -12.23
C ASP A 70 -9.60 -5.40 -11.07
N TYR A 71 -8.42 -5.97 -11.32
CA TYR A 71 -7.36 -6.06 -10.32
C TYR A 71 -6.84 -4.67 -9.95
N VAL A 72 -6.52 -3.85 -10.94
CA VAL A 72 -6.05 -2.47 -10.76
C VAL A 72 -7.12 -1.62 -10.06
N ASP A 73 -8.39 -1.78 -10.41
CA ASP A 73 -9.49 -1.05 -9.79
C ASP A 73 -9.72 -1.49 -8.34
N LYS A 74 -9.55 -2.79 -8.03
CA LYS A 74 -9.54 -3.28 -6.64
C LYS A 74 -8.37 -2.73 -5.85
N GLU A 75 -7.16 -2.72 -6.42
CA GLU A 75 -5.98 -2.14 -5.75
C GLU A 75 -6.16 -0.64 -5.48
N LYS A 76 -6.70 0.11 -6.45
CA LYS A 76 -7.04 1.52 -6.25
C LYS A 76 -8.11 1.71 -5.19
N ALA A 77 -9.14 0.86 -5.15
CA ALA A 77 -10.18 0.92 -4.13
C ALA A 77 -9.62 0.64 -2.73
N ILE A 78 -8.70 -0.33 -2.59
CA ILE A 78 -8.02 -0.63 -1.33
C ILE A 78 -7.11 0.54 -0.93
N ALA A 79 -6.31 1.08 -1.86
CA ALA A 79 -5.44 2.22 -1.61
C ALA A 79 -6.24 3.45 -1.15
N LYS A 80 -7.38 3.72 -1.80
CA LYS A 80 -8.30 4.79 -1.42
C LYS A 80 -8.88 4.57 -0.02
N ALA A 81 -9.31 3.35 0.30
CA ALA A 81 -9.82 3.04 1.63
C ALA A 81 -8.76 3.24 2.74
N LEU A 82 -7.50 2.91 2.45
CA LEU A 82 -6.38 3.18 3.38
C LEU A 82 -6.08 4.69 3.50
N GLU A 83 -6.20 5.43 2.41
CA GLU A 83 -6.04 6.88 2.41
C GLU A 83 -7.15 7.58 3.21
N ASP A 84 -8.41 7.19 3.04
CA ASP A 84 -9.55 7.69 3.82
C ASP A 84 -9.33 7.45 5.33
N LEU A 85 -8.83 6.27 5.71
CA LEU A 85 -8.48 5.98 7.11
C LEU A 85 -7.34 6.88 7.63
N ARG A 86 -6.39 7.24 6.77
CA ARG A 86 -5.26 8.12 7.12
C ARG A 86 -5.65 9.60 7.13
N ALA A 87 -6.61 10.00 6.29
CA ALA A 87 -7.16 11.35 6.24
C ALA A 87 -7.91 11.69 7.54
N ASN A 88 -8.52 10.70 8.19
CA ASN A 88 -9.16 10.89 9.49
C ASN A 88 -8.20 11.35 10.61
N PHE A 89 -6.90 11.09 10.49
CA PHE A 89 -5.88 11.54 11.45
C PHE A 89 -5.15 12.82 10.99
N TYR A 90 -5.72 13.55 10.05
CA TYR A 90 -5.17 14.80 9.54
C TYR A 90 -5.90 16.01 10.14
N CYS A 91 -5.12 16.97 10.66
CA CYS A 91 -5.66 18.25 11.09
C CYS A 91 -5.36 19.34 10.06
N GLU A 92 -6.38 19.79 9.33
CA GLU A 92 -6.29 20.87 8.32
C GLU A 92 -5.89 22.24 8.89
N LEU A 93 -6.08 22.45 10.20
CA LEU A 93 -5.73 23.72 10.82
C LEU A 93 -4.23 23.82 11.07
N CYS A 94 -3.60 22.69 11.40
CA CYS A 94 -2.21 22.63 11.83
C CYS A 94 -1.30 21.98 10.79
N ASP A 95 -1.86 21.44 9.71
CA ASP A 95 -1.19 20.65 8.67
C ASP A 95 -0.33 19.52 9.26
N LYS A 96 -0.85 18.90 10.33
CA LYS A 96 -0.19 17.79 11.04
C LYS A 96 -0.97 16.52 10.78
N GLN A 97 -0.23 15.49 10.35
CA GLN A 97 -0.75 14.14 10.18
C GLN A 97 -0.23 13.25 11.30
N TYR A 98 -1.14 12.59 12.00
CA TYR A 98 -0.82 11.68 13.10
C TYR A 98 -1.05 10.23 12.67
N GLN A 99 -0.26 9.29 13.22
CA GLN A 99 -0.39 7.86 12.91
C GLN A 99 -1.30 7.12 13.90
N LYS A 100 -1.48 7.67 15.11
CA LYS A 100 -2.31 7.10 16.18
C LYS A 100 -3.49 8.01 16.50
N HIS A 101 -4.62 7.37 16.80
CA HIS A 101 -5.83 8.08 17.22
C HIS A 101 -5.62 8.89 18.52
N GLN A 102 -4.89 8.35 19.49
CA GLN A 102 -4.64 9.04 20.76
C GLN A 102 -3.83 10.33 20.59
N GLU A 103 -2.83 10.33 19.70
CA GLU A 103 -2.03 11.53 19.44
C GLU A 103 -2.86 12.61 18.74
N PHE A 104 -3.77 12.20 17.85
CA PHE A 104 -4.72 13.10 17.22
C PHE A 104 -5.69 13.72 18.24
N ASP A 105 -6.28 12.91 19.12
CA ASP A 105 -7.18 13.42 20.16
C ASP A 105 -6.45 14.37 21.13
N ASN A 106 -5.24 14.02 21.56
CA ASN A 106 -4.39 14.91 22.35
C ASN A 106 -4.09 16.22 21.61
N HIS A 107 -3.91 16.18 20.29
CA HIS A 107 -3.72 17.38 19.48
C HIS A 107 -4.98 18.25 19.44
N ILE A 108 -6.16 17.66 19.20
CA ILE A 108 -7.44 18.40 19.18
C ILE A 108 -7.71 19.05 20.53
N ASN A 109 -7.37 18.37 21.63
CA ASN A 109 -7.51 18.88 22.99
C ASN A 109 -6.39 19.84 23.43
N SER A 110 -5.32 19.98 22.63
CA SER A 110 -4.20 20.88 22.96
C SER A 110 -4.61 22.35 22.82
N TYR A 111 -4.06 23.19 23.70
CA TYR A 111 -4.31 24.64 23.73
C TYR A 111 -4.02 25.32 22.37
N ASP A 112 -2.93 24.95 21.71
CA ASP A 112 -2.50 25.52 20.43
C ASP A 112 -3.55 25.29 19.31
N HIS A 113 -4.16 24.10 19.27
CA HIS A 113 -5.21 23.76 18.32
C HIS A 113 -6.47 24.59 18.57
N ALA A 114 -6.93 24.64 19.82
CA ALA A 114 -8.11 25.41 20.20
C ALA A 114 -7.96 26.92 19.88
N HIS A 115 -6.77 27.48 20.10
CA HIS A 115 -6.49 28.88 19.80
C HIS A 115 -6.49 29.14 18.28
N LYS A 116 -5.85 28.27 17.50
CA LYS A 116 -5.83 28.39 16.03
C LYS A 116 -7.22 28.23 15.42
N GLN A 117 -8.04 27.34 15.98
CA GLN A 117 -9.43 27.16 15.56
C GLN A 117 -10.27 28.41 15.82
N ARG A 118 -10.15 29.01 17.02
CA ARG A 118 -10.85 30.26 17.35
C ARG A 118 -10.42 31.43 16.46
N LEU A 119 -9.14 31.54 16.15
CA LEU A 119 -8.63 32.57 15.24
C LEU A 119 -9.21 32.45 13.82
N LYS A 120 -9.30 31.23 13.29
CA LYS A 120 -9.87 30.97 11.97
C LYS A 120 -11.37 31.29 11.94
N ASP A 121 -12.12 30.87 12.96
CA ASP A 121 -13.54 31.18 13.10
C ASP A 121 -13.81 32.68 13.17
N LEU A 122 -13.05 33.40 14.02
CA LEU A 122 -13.13 34.86 14.12
C LEU A 122 -12.86 35.53 12.76
N LYS A 123 -11.80 35.13 12.06
CA LYS A 123 -11.47 35.67 10.74
C LYS A 123 -12.55 35.38 9.71
N GLN A 124 -13.12 34.17 9.71
CA GLN A 124 -14.18 33.78 8.79
C GLN A 124 -15.47 34.57 9.06
N ARG A 125 -15.82 34.79 10.32
CA ARG A 125 -16.96 35.60 10.72
C ARG A 125 -16.81 37.07 10.33
N GLU A 126 -15.63 37.65 10.53
CA GLU A 126 -15.32 39.01 10.07
C GLU A 126 -15.30 39.12 8.54
N PHE A 127 -14.79 38.09 7.85
CA PHE A 127 -14.82 38.04 6.39
C PHE A 127 -16.27 37.98 5.87
N ALA A 128 -17.13 37.14 6.44
CA ALA A 128 -18.53 37.06 6.06
C ALA A 128 -19.27 38.40 6.28
N ARG A 129 -18.94 39.13 7.37
CA ARG A 129 -19.47 40.48 7.62
C ARG A 129 -18.97 41.51 6.59
N ASN A 130 -17.69 41.46 6.22
CA ASN A 130 -17.11 42.36 5.22
C ASN A 130 -17.59 42.05 3.79
N VAL A 131 -17.74 40.78 3.44
CA VAL A 131 -18.27 40.36 2.14
C VAL A 131 -19.73 40.76 2.00
N SER A 132 -20.56 40.51 3.02
CA SER A 132 -21.99 40.89 2.96
C SER A 132 -22.19 42.40 2.86
N SER A 133 -21.38 43.20 3.56
CA SER A 133 -21.45 44.66 3.49
C SER A 133 -20.91 45.25 2.17
N ARG A 134 -19.81 44.70 1.62
CA ARG A 134 -19.30 45.09 0.30
C ARG A 134 -20.24 44.64 -0.83
N SER A 135 -20.71 43.40 -0.79
CA SER A 135 -21.63 42.83 -1.78
C SER A 135 -22.92 43.64 -1.90
N ARG A 136 -23.58 43.98 -0.79
CA ARG A 136 -24.78 44.85 -0.81
C ARG A 136 -24.52 46.22 -1.42
N LYS A 137 -23.31 46.78 -1.23
CA LYS A 137 -22.95 48.09 -1.78
C LYS A 137 -22.65 48.02 -3.27
N ASP A 138 -21.98 46.96 -3.73
CA ASP A 138 -21.68 46.75 -5.15
C ASP A 138 -22.93 46.34 -5.94
N GLU A 139 -23.79 45.50 -5.39
CA GLU A 139 -25.09 45.13 -6.00
C GLU A 139 -25.96 46.36 -6.26
N LYS A 140 -26.08 47.28 -5.28
CA LYS A 140 -26.82 48.53 -5.46
C LYS A 140 -26.24 49.45 -6.54
N LYS A 141 -24.93 49.42 -6.75
CA LYS A 141 -24.30 50.17 -7.85
C LYS A 141 -24.57 49.52 -9.20
N GLN A 142 -24.47 48.18 -9.27
CA GLN A 142 -24.75 47.42 -10.47
C GLN A 142 -26.22 47.58 -10.89
N GLU A 143 -27.17 47.48 -9.96
CA GLU A 143 -28.59 47.71 -10.23
C GLU A 143 -28.84 49.11 -10.80
N LYS A 144 -28.21 50.15 -10.23
CA LYS A 144 -28.33 51.53 -10.75
C LYS A 144 -27.71 51.69 -12.15
N ALA A 145 -26.62 51.00 -12.44
CA ALA A 145 -26.00 51.00 -13.77
C ALA A 145 -26.89 50.30 -14.80
N LEU A 146 -27.45 49.13 -14.45
CA LEU A 146 -28.40 48.39 -15.28
C LEU A 146 -29.66 49.22 -15.55
N ARG A 147 -30.20 49.90 -14.53
CA ARG A 147 -31.37 50.77 -14.70
C ARG A 147 -31.10 51.95 -15.64
N ARG A 148 -29.91 52.56 -15.55
CA ARG A 148 -29.50 53.63 -16.50
C ARG A 148 -29.38 53.10 -17.92
N LEU A 149 -28.78 51.92 -18.11
CA LEU A 149 -28.69 51.29 -19.42
C LEU A 149 -30.08 51.01 -20.01
N HIS A 150 -31.02 50.53 -19.19
CA HIS A 150 -32.40 50.30 -19.62
C HIS A 150 -33.09 51.59 -20.07
N GLU A 151 -32.97 52.66 -19.29
CA GLU A 151 -33.56 53.97 -19.62
C GLU A 151 -32.98 54.57 -20.92
N LEU A 152 -31.67 54.43 -21.14
CA LEU A 152 -31.01 54.81 -22.39
C LEU A 152 -31.52 54.00 -23.59
N ALA A 153 -31.79 52.70 -23.41
CA ALA A 153 -32.34 51.84 -24.46
C ALA A 153 -33.78 52.23 -24.82
N GLU A 154 -34.61 52.57 -23.83
CA GLU A 154 -35.99 53.04 -24.04
C GLU A 154 -36.03 54.38 -24.79
N GLN A 155 -35.14 55.32 -24.46
CA GLN A 155 -35.06 56.61 -25.17
C GLN A 155 -34.65 56.44 -26.63
N ARG A 156 -33.71 55.54 -26.93
CA ARG A 156 -33.35 55.20 -28.33
C ARG A 156 -34.53 54.62 -29.09
N LYS A 157 -35.26 53.69 -28.47
CA LYS A 157 -36.46 53.08 -29.06
C LYS A 157 -37.58 54.09 -29.33
N GLN A 158 -37.74 55.10 -28.49
CA GLN A 158 -38.70 56.20 -28.70
C GLN A 158 -38.26 57.18 -29.80
N ALA A 159 -36.95 57.36 -30.00
CA ALA A 159 -36.41 58.21 -31.06
C ALA A 159 -36.41 57.54 -32.46
N GLU A 160 -36.54 56.22 -32.52
CA GLU A 160 -36.68 55.43 -33.76
C GLU A 160 -38.15 55.28 -34.23
N TRP A 161 -39.11 55.91 -33.55
CA TRP A 161 -40.53 56.03 -33.94
C TRP A 161 -40.85 57.45 -34.40
#